data_AF-A0A350PC52-F1
#
_entry.id   AF-A0A350PC52-F1
#
_cell.length_a   1.000
_cell.length_b   1.000
_cell.length_c   1.000
_cell.angle_alpha   90.00
_cell.angle_beta   90.00
_cell.angle_gamma   90.00
#
_symmetry.space_group_name_H-M   'P 1'
#
loop_
_entity.id
_entity.type
_entity.pdbx_description
1 polymer ?
#
loop_
_entity_poly.entity_id
_entity_poly.type
_entity_poly.pdbx_seq_one_letter_code
_entity_poly.pdbx_strand_id
1 'polypeptide(L)' 'KPDCSYCDQAKQLIEEKGHTYTEVVLGKDVSKQELLEMFPGIKTVPIVVLDGQKIGGYQELTESVNKMLLKG' A
#
# COMPACT_ATOMS: atom_id res chain seq x y z
N LYS A 1 5.00 -5.58 -6.70
CA LYS A 1 5.49 -6.27 -7.91
C LYS A 1 6.68 -5.48 -8.42
N PRO A 2 7.75 -6.13 -8.93
CA PRO A 2 8.79 -5.43 -9.68
C PRO A 2 8.19 -4.55 -10.79
N ASP A 3 8.79 -3.38 -11.04
CA ASP A 3 8.37 -2.41 -12.07
C ASP A 3 6.92 -1.93 -11.91
N CYS A 4 6.59 -1.39 -10.74
CA CYS A 4 5.25 -0.90 -10.41
C CYS A 4 5.29 0.60 -10.05
N SER A 5 4.99 1.46 -11.02
CA SER A 5 5.04 2.92 -10.85
C SER A 5 4.13 3.43 -9.72
N TYR A 6 2.96 2.83 -9.51
CA TYR A 6 2.08 3.19 -8.38
C TYR A 6 2.61 2.71 -7.03
N CYS A 7 3.38 1.61 -7.00
CA CYS A 7 4.01 1.14 -5.78
C CYS A 7 5.16 2.09 -5.38
N ASP A 8 5.93 2.57 -6.35
CA ASP A 8 7.00 3.54 -6.10
C ASP A 8 6.46 4.88 -5.63
N GLN A 9 5.39 5.37 -6.25
CA GLN A 9 4.68 6.57 -5.78
C GLN A 9 4.12 6.40 -4.35
N ALA A 10 3.56 5.23 -4.02
CA ALA A 10 3.07 4.97 -2.66
C ALA A 10 4.20 5.05 -1.62
N LYS A 11 5.36 4.45 -1.91
CA LYS A 11 6.53 4.51 -1.04
C LYS A 11 7.03 5.93 -0.85
N GLN A 12 7.21 6.65 -1.97
CA GLN A 12 7.63 8.05 -1.94
C GLN A 12 6.68 8.91 -1.11
N LEU A 13 5.37 8.77 -1.30
CA LEU A 13 4.38 9.52 -0.51
C LEU A 13 4.50 9.23 0.99
N ILE A 14 4.71 7.98 1.39
CA ILE A 14 4.87 7.61 2.80
C ILE A 14 6.16 8.23 3.37
N GLU A 15 7.27 8.16 2.62
CA GLU A 15 8.57 8.72 2.99
C GLU A 15 8.53 10.25 3.11
N GLU A 16 7.91 10.94 2.15
CA GLU A 16 7.73 12.40 2.15
C GLU A 16 6.92 12.89 3.35
N LYS A 17 6.06 12.04 3.91
CA LYS A 17 5.26 12.34 5.09
C LYS A 17 5.93 11.92 6.39
N GLY A 18 7.14 11.34 6.32
CA GLY A 18 7.90 10.91 7.49
C GLY A 18 7.29 9.70 8.20
N HIS A 19 6.46 8.91 7.51
CA HIS A 19 5.88 7.69 8.06
C HIS A 19 6.78 6.48 7.77
N THR A 20 6.80 5.52 8.70
CA THR A 20 7.46 4.24 8.50
C THR A 20 6.52 3.24 7.84
N TYR A 21 7.04 2.37 7.00
CA TYR A 21 6.27 1.28 6.39
C TYR A 21 7.09 0.00 6.31
N THR A 22 6.38 -1.12 6.13
CA THR A 22 6.98 -2.40 5.72
C THR A 22 6.57 -2.69 4.29
N GLU A 23 7.53 -3.05 3.44
CA GLU A 23 7.26 -3.47 2.07
C GLU A 23 7.14 -5.00 1.99
N VAL A 24 6.12 -5.47 1.28
CA VAL A 24 5.95 -6.88 0.91
C VAL A 24 5.77 -6.95 -0.60
N VAL A 25 6.74 -7.54 -1.30
CA VAL A 25 6.81 -7.53 -2.76
C VAL A 25 6.20 -8.79 -3.35
N LEU A 26 5.07 -8.63 -4.06
CA LEU A 26 4.48 -9.70 -4.88
C LEU A 26 5.49 -10.25 -5.90
N GLY A 27 5.74 -11.56 -5.83
CA GLY A 27 6.70 -12.31 -6.66
C GLY A 27 8.07 -12.49 -6.02
N LYS A 28 8.34 -11.85 -4.88
CA LYS A 28 9.58 -12.01 -4.11
C LYS A 28 9.30 -12.48 -2.68
N ASP A 29 8.44 -11.78 -1.97
CA ASP A 29 8.13 -12.08 -0.56
C ASP A 29 6.83 -12.88 -0.41
N VAL A 30 5.89 -12.68 -1.34
CA VAL A 30 4.62 -13.43 -1.41
C VAL A 30 4.29 -13.83 -2.84
N SER A 31 3.70 -15.00 -3.01
CA SER A 31 3.11 -15.46 -4.25
C SER A 31 1.76 -14.79 -4.53
N LYS A 32 1.29 -14.89 -5.77
CA LYS A 32 -0.06 -14.42 -6.14
C LYS A 32 -1.15 -15.17 -5.38
N GLN A 33 -0.93 -16.46 -5.07
CA GLN A 33 -1.89 -17.26 -4.33
C GLN A 33 -1.99 -16.77 -2.88
N GLU A 34 -0.86 -16.64 -2.17
CA GLU A 34 -0.82 -16.12 -0.79
C GLU A 34 -1.42 -14.71 -0.73
N LEU A 35 -1.16 -13.87 -1.74
CA LEU A 35 -1.77 -12.55 -1.81
C LEU A 35 -3.31 -12.60 -1.87
N LEU A 36 -3.87 -13.52 -2.65
CA LEU A 36 -5.32 -13.70 -2.78
C LEU A 36 -5.95 -14.36 -1.55
N GLU A 37 -5.19 -15.17 -0.81
CA GLU A 37 -5.61 -15.73 0.48
C GLU A 37 -5.68 -14.64 1.55
N MET A 38 -4.65 -13.78 1.65
CA MET A 38 -4.64 -12.64 2.58
C MET A 38 -5.67 -11.56 2.20
N PHE A 39 -5.85 -11.32 0.90
CA PHE A 39 -6.76 -10.32 0.38
C PHE A 39 -7.64 -10.92 -0.73
N PRO A 40 -8.79 -11.51 -0.37
CA PRO A 40 -9.71 -12.06 -1.35
C PRO A 40 -10.20 -11.00 -2.34
N GLY A 41 -10.17 -11.33 -3.63
CA GLY A 41 -10.74 -10.51 -4.69
C GLY A 41 -9.89 -9.31 -5.16
N ILE A 42 -8.63 -9.16 -4.69
CA ILE A 42 -7.78 -8.09 -5.24
C ILE A 42 -7.45 -8.35 -6.71
N LYS A 43 -7.38 -7.27 -7.48
CA LYS A 43 -7.00 -7.32 -8.89
C LYS A 43 -5.75 -6.49 -9.20
N THR A 44 -5.36 -5.58 -8.31
CA THR A 44 -4.32 -4.58 -8.54
C THR A 44 -3.44 -4.39 -7.32
N VAL A 45 -2.23 -3.91 -7.55
CA VAL A 45 -1.28 -3.42 -6.54
C VAL A 45 -0.99 -1.93 -6.82
N PRO A 46 -0.55 -1.13 -5.84
CA PRO A 46 -0.28 -1.48 -4.44
C PRO A 46 -1.55 -1.82 -3.63
N ILE A 47 -1.38 -2.60 -2.56
CA ILE A 47 -2.37 -2.78 -1.49
C ILE A 47 -1.77 -2.13 -0.25
N VAL A 48 -2.52 -1.23 0.36
CA VAL A 48 -2.09 -0.46 1.52
C VAL A 48 -2.90 -0.89 2.72
N VAL A 49 -2.19 -1.22 3.80
CA VAL A 49 -2.74 -1.57 5.10
C VAL A 49 -2.22 -0.55 6.10
N LEU A 50 -3.13 0.06 6.85
CA LEU A 50 -2.84 1.05 7.89
C LEU A 50 -3.48 0.55 9.17
N ASP A 51 -2.71 0.46 10.26
CA ASP A 51 -3.18 -0.02 11.57
C ASP A 51 -3.90 -1.38 11.52
N GLY A 52 -3.39 -2.29 10.69
CA GLY A 52 -3.99 -3.61 10.46
C GLY A 52 -5.24 -3.63 9.58
N GLN A 53 -5.69 -2.47 9.09
CA GLN A 53 -6.86 -2.34 8.22
C GLN A 53 -6.44 -2.06 6.78
N LYS A 54 -6.93 -2.86 5.83
CA LYS A 54 -6.76 -2.59 4.40
C LYS A 54 -7.54 -1.31 4.06
N ILE A 55 -6.83 -0.29 3.61
CA ILE A 55 -7.44 0.99 3.19
C ILE A 55 -7.69 1.05 1.69
N GLY A 56 -6.92 0.32 0.87
CA GLY A 56 -7.09 0.34 -0.59
C GLY A 56 -5.76 0.31 -1.33
N GLY A 57 -5.66 1.01 -2.45
CA GLY A 57 -4.45 1.20 -3.22
C GLY A 57 -3.88 2.62 -3.04
N TYR A 58 -3.22 3.11 -4.09
CA TYR A 58 -2.51 4.39 -4.05
C TYR A 58 -3.45 5.60 -3.85
N GLN A 59 -4.65 5.56 -4.43
CA GLN A 59 -5.63 6.65 -4.29
C GLN A 59 -6.10 6.78 -2.84
N GLU A 60 -6.46 5.65 -2.23
CA GLU A 60 -6.92 5.61 -0.84
C GLU A 60 -5.81 5.97 0.14
N LEU A 61 -4.55 5.62 -0.15
CA LEU A 61 -3.39 6.11 0.60
C LEU A 61 -3.27 7.63 0.53
N THR A 62 -3.37 8.22 -0.66
CA THR A 62 -3.30 9.67 -0.85
C THR A 62 -4.38 10.40 -0.06
N GLU A 63 -5.62 9.89 -0.10
CA GLU A 63 -6.72 10.42 0.69
C GLU A 63 -6.49 10.27 2.20
N SER A 64 -5.96 9.13 2.64
CA SER A 64 -5.72 8.83 4.06
C SER A 64 -4.68 9.75 4.65
N VAL A 65 -3.55 9.93 3.96
CA VAL A 65 -2.49 10.86 4.34
C VAL A 65 -3.03 12.29 4.44
N ASN A 66 -3.83 12.74 3.46
CA ASN A 66 -4.42 14.08 3.51
C ASN A 66 -5.37 14.26 4.71
N LYS A 67 -6.17 13.23 5.03
CA LYS A 67 -7.07 13.25 6.20
C LYS A 67 -6.31 13.27 7.52
N MET A 68 -5.13 12.63 7.61
CA MET A 68 -4.28 12.69 8.80
C MET A 68 -3.77 14.12 9.06
N LEU A 69 -3.43 14.86 7.99
CA LEU A 69 -2.96 16.26 8.10
C LEU A 69 -4.07 17.23 8.56
N LEU A 70 -5.34 16.93 8.27
CA LEU A 70 -6.48 17.76 8.67
C LEU A 70 -6.94 17.52 10.12
N LYS A 71 -6.40 16.50 10.79
CA LYS A 71 -6.71 16.16 12.19
C LYS A 71 -5.64 16.65 13.17
N GLY A 72 -4.60 17.32 12.69
CA GLY A 72 -3.51 17.91 13.49
C GLY A 72 -3.78 19.36 13.86
#